data_AF-A0A9N9Z3L5-F1
#
_entry.id   AF-A0A9N9Z3L5-F1
#
_cell.length_a   1.000
_cell.length_b   1.000
_cell.length_c   1.000
_cell.angle_alpha   90.00
_cell.angle_beta   90.00
_cell.angle_gamma   90.00
#
_symmetry.space_group_name_H-M   'P 1'
#
loop_
_entity.id
_entity.type
_entity.pdbx_description
1 polymer ?
#
loop_
_entity_poly.entity_id
_entity_poly.type
_entity_poly.pdbx_seq_one_letter_code
_entity_poly.pdbx_strand_id
1 'polypeptide(L)'
;MTLSVIVMFGLFFNVGGTIWKFYVFAAFWGFVYGAVLMMISVLVRELCNHEAFGRYLSACHVALSIAGLVCVPLSAQMLASFGPQMDVVFFGILCTVSLLFMVLTRWAFLDYKWSWTSIV
;
A
#
# COMPACT_ATOMS: atom_id res chain seq x y z
N MET A 1 -3.29 -0.58 6.97
CA MET A 1 -3.83 -0.85 5.60
C MET A 1 -5.33 -1.13 5.57
N THR A 2 -5.91 -1.79 6.57
CA THR A 2 -7.38 -1.97 6.66
C THR A 2 -8.12 -0.64 6.79
N LEU A 3 -7.64 0.29 7.63
CA LEU A 3 -8.20 1.64 7.73
C LEU A 3 -8.12 2.44 6.41
N SER A 4 -7.11 2.24 5.56
CA SER A 4 -7.04 2.91 4.23
C SER A 4 -8.10 2.43 3.28
N VAL A 5 -8.37 1.13 3.28
CA VAL A 5 -9.46 0.58 2.46
C VAL A 5 -10.80 1.09 2.97
N ILE A 6 -11.00 1.17 4.28
CA ILE A 6 -12.21 1.72 4.89
C ILE A 6 -12.37 3.22 4.60
N VAL A 7 -11.28 3.99 4.64
CA VAL A 7 -11.29 5.44 4.33
C VAL A 7 -11.51 5.66 2.83
N MET A 8 -10.92 4.84 1.95
CA MET A 8 -11.19 4.92 0.51
C MET A 8 -12.62 4.55 0.18
N PHE A 9 -13.14 3.43 0.68
CA PHE A 9 -14.54 3.04 0.45
C PHE A 9 -15.52 3.99 1.15
N GLY A 10 -15.18 4.48 2.35
CA GLY A 10 -16.02 5.37 3.16
C GLY A 10 -16.10 6.80 2.66
N LEU A 11 -15.03 7.36 2.09
CA LEU A 11 -15.08 8.67 1.44
C LEU A 11 -15.83 8.63 0.11
N PHE A 12 -15.83 7.48 -0.58
CA PHE A 12 -16.35 7.39 -1.94
C PHE A 12 -17.87 7.23 -2.06
N PHE A 13 -18.54 6.73 -1.01
CA PHE A 13 -20.00 6.62 -1.02
C PHE A 13 -20.72 7.98 -0.95
N ASN A 14 -19.99 9.08 -0.73
CA ASN A 14 -20.56 10.41 -0.74
C ASN A 14 -19.76 11.35 -1.66
N VAL A 15 -19.99 11.20 -2.96
CA VAL A 15 -19.68 12.23 -3.97
C VAL A 15 -20.54 13.45 -3.64
N GLY A 16 -19.97 14.34 -2.83
CA GLY A 16 -20.51 15.63 -2.44
C GLY A 16 -19.33 16.57 -2.19
N GLY A 17 -19.26 17.64 -2.97
CA GLY A 17 -18.07 18.48 -3.21
C GLY A 17 -17.59 19.28 -2.00
N THR A 18 -16.84 18.64 -1.11
CA THR A 18 -16.23 19.31 0.05
C THR A 18 -14.73 19.05 0.09
N ILE A 19 -13.95 20.13 0.00
CA ILE A 19 -12.47 20.17 -0.10
C ILE A 19 -11.78 19.44 1.06
N TRP A 20 -12.42 19.41 2.24
CA TRP A 20 -11.95 18.71 3.44
C TRP A 20 -11.66 17.23 3.20
N LYS A 21 -12.43 16.58 2.32
CA LYS A 21 -12.28 15.17 1.98
C LYS A 21 -10.90 14.86 1.37
N PHE A 22 -10.37 15.76 0.54
CA PHE A 22 -9.03 15.61 -0.05
C PHE A 22 -7.90 15.76 0.97
N TYR A 23 -8.07 16.63 1.97
CA TYR A 23 -7.08 16.78 3.04
C TYR A 23 -6.98 15.54 3.93
N VAL A 24 -8.13 14.97 4.31
CA VAL A 24 -8.17 13.72 5.10
C VAL A 24 -7.56 12.58 4.29
N PHE A 25 -7.89 12.48 2.99
CA PHE A 25 -7.29 11.51 2.08
C PHE A 25 -5.76 11.64 2.02
N ALA A 26 -5.24 12.86 1.82
CA ALA A 26 -3.80 13.08 1.68
C ALA A 26 -3.02 12.72 2.96
N ALA A 27 -3.53 13.13 4.12
CA ALA A 27 -2.95 12.79 5.41
C ALA A 27 -2.96 11.27 5.64
N PHE A 28 -4.08 10.62 5.32
CA PHE A 28 -4.24 9.19 5.51
C PHE A 28 -3.35 8.37 4.56
N TRP A 29 -3.26 8.78 3.29
CA TRP A 29 -2.40 8.16 2.29
C TRP A 29 -0.92 8.26 2.68
N GLY A 30 -0.48 9.45 3.11
CA GLY A 30 0.90 9.66 3.58
C GLY A 30 1.24 8.77 4.79
N PHE A 31 0.32 8.67 5.76
CA PHE A 31 0.51 7.83 6.93
C PHE A 31 0.62 6.34 6.58
N VAL A 32 -0.29 5.83 5.75
CA VAL A 32 -0.29 4.42 5.37
C VAL A 32 0.91 4.05 4.50
N TYR A 33 1.23 4.87 3.50
CA TYR A 33 2.38 4.62 2.64
C TYR A 33 3.69 4.64 3.43
N GLY A 34 3.85 5.60 4.35
CA GLY A 34 4.99 5.66 5.27
C GLY A 34 5.13 4.40 6.12
N ALA A 35 4.03 3.88 6.68
CA ALA A 35 4.05 2.65 7.48
C ALA A 35 4.51 1.42 6.67
N VAL A 36 4.09 1.29 5.40
CA VAL A 36 4.50 0.16 4.54
C VAL A 36 5.98 0.25 4.16
N LEU A 37 6.50 1.45 3.88
CA LEU A 37 7.93 1.62 3.60
C LEU A 37 8.81 1.24 4.80
N MET A 38 8.38 1.57 6.01
CA MET A 38 9.10 1.16 7.23
C MET A 38 9.09 -0.35 7.41
N MET A 39 7.96 -1.01 7.15
CA MET A 39 7.83 -2.47 7.19
C MET A 39 8.84 -3.17 6.26
N ILE A 40 9.05 -2.66 5.04
CA ILE A 40 10.05 -3.20 4.10
C ILE A 40 11.44 -3.23 4.73
N SER A 41 11.83 -2.15 5.42
CA SER A 41 13.15 -2.08 6.05
C SER A 41 13.30 -3.07 7.22
N VAL A 42 12.23 -3.32 7.99
CA VAL A 42 12.23 -4.31 9.08
C VAL A 42 12.30 -5.73 8.52
N LEU A 43 11.52 -6.03 7.48
CA LEU A 43 11.49 -7.35 6.84
C LEU A 43 12.85 -7.73 6.25
N VAL A 44 13.51 -6.77 5.58
CA VAL A 44 14.83 -6.98 4.98
C VAL A 44 15.91 -7.16 6.07
N ARG A 45 15.74 -6.54 7.26
CA ARG A 45 16.65 -6.75 8.40
C ARG A 45 16.54 -8.16 8.98
N GLU A 46 15.32 -8.69 9.11
CA GLU A 46 15.13 -10.05 9.64
C GLU A 46 15.57 -11.15 8.66
N LEU A 47 15.35 -10.94 7.36
CA LEU A 47 15.57 -11.97 6.36
C LEU A 47 17.02 -12.03 5.83
N CYS A 48 17.85 -11.02 6.08
CA CYS A 48 19.16 -10.89 5.45
C CYS A 48 20.30 -10.61 6.42
N ASN A 49 21.48 -11.17 6.10
CA ASN A 49 22.71 -10.94 6.85
C ASN A 49 23.17 -9.47 6.71
N HIS A 50 23.73 -8.90 7.79
CA HIS A 50 24.07 -7.47 7.90
C HIS A 50 24.92 -6.92 6.75
N GLU A 51 25.77 -7.73 6.13
CA GLU A 51 26.66 -7.32 5.04
C GLU A 51 25.95 -6.98 3.72
N ALA A 52 24.78 -7.58 3.45
CA ALA A 52 24.08 -7.39 2.18
C ALA A 52 22.80 -6.53 2.31
N PHE A 53 22.52 -6.00 3.51
CA PHE A 53 21.31 -5.24 3.82
C PHE A 53 21.04 -4.11 2.82
N GLY A 54 22.07 -3.31 2.49
CA GLY A 54 21.95 -2.21 1.53
C GLY A 54 21.59 -2.64 0.11
N ARG A 55 22.09 -3.82 -0.33
CA ARG A 55 21.84 -4.35 -1.68
C ARG A 55 20.39 -4.81 -1.85
N TYR A 56 19.85 -5.52 -0.86
CA TYR A 56 18.47 -6.00 -0.94
C TYR A 56 17.45 -4.87 -0.71
N LEU A 57 17.73 -3.95 0.22
CA LEU A 57 16.87 -2.81 0.46
C LEU A 57 16.74 -1.91 -0.79
N SER A 58 17.86 -1.63 -1.45
CA SER A 58 17.86 -0.82 -2.67
C SER A 58 17.16 -1.53 -3.83
N ALA A 59 17.35 -2.85 -4.00
CA ALA A 59 16.63 -3.63 -5.02
C ALA A 59 15.09 -3.55 -4.83
N CYS A 60 14.60 -3.66 -3.60
CA CYS A 60 13.18 -3.47 -3.30
C CYS A 60 12.67 -2.07 -3.65
N HIS A 61 13.45 -1.03 -3.34
CA HIS A 61 13.08 0.36 -3.66
C HIS A 61 13.14 0.67 -5.17
N VAL A 62 14.04 0.03 -5.91
CA VAL A 62 14.09 0.12 -7.38
C VAL A 62 12.82 -0.47 -7.99
N ALA A 63 12.39 -1.66 -7.54
CA ALA A 63 11.14 -2.26 -7.98
C ALA A 63 9.94 -1.34 -7.66
N LEU A 64 9.92 -0.72 -6.48
CA LEU A 64 8.88 0.22 -6.08
C LEU A 64 8.85 1.47 -6.98
N SER A 65 10.02 1.99 -7.34
CA SER A 65 10.16 3.15 -8.21
C SER A 65 9.68 2.87 -9.64
N ILE A 66 9.99 1.67 -10.18
CA ILE A 66 9.47 1.22 -11.48
C ILE A 66 7.95 1.09 -11.44
N ALA A 67 7.40 0.50 -10.37
CA ALA A 67 5.96 0.41 -10.20
C ALA A 67 5.30 1.80 -10.13
N GLY A 68 5.92 2.75 -9.41
CA GLY A 68 5.47 4.14 -9.36
C GLY A 68 5.48 4.83 -10.72
N LEU A 69 6.55 4.63 -11.51
CA LEU A 69 6.68 5.17 -12.86
C LEU A 69 5.56 4.70 -13.80
N VAL A 70 5.08 3.46 -13.65
CA VAL A 70 3.96 2.94 -14.46
C VAL A 70 2.61 3.39 -13.90
N CYS A 71 2.46 3.44 -12.58
CA CYS A 71 1.18 3.74 -11.93
C CYS A 71 0.73 5.19 -12.12
N VAL A 72 1.65 6.16 -12.03
CA VAL A 72 1.36 7.59 -12.20
C VAL A 72 0.72 7.92 -13.56
N PRO A 73 1.32 7.59 -14.72
CA PRO A 73 0.70 7.88 -16.01
C PRO A 73 -0.59 7.07 -16.26
N LEU A 74 -0.68 5.86 -15.70
CA LEU A 74 -1.88 5.02 -15.82
C LEU A 74 -3.07 5.66 -15.09
N SER A 75 -2.87 6.11 -13.84
CA SER A 75 -3.88 6.85 -13.08
C SER A 75 -4.30 8.16 -13.77
N ALA A 76 -3.34 8.92 -14.31
CA ALA A 76 -3.63 10.16 -15.01
C ALA A 76 -4.52 9.95 -16.26
N GLN A 77 -4.27 8.88 -17.03
CA GLN A 77 -5.10 8.53 -18.20
C GLN A 77 -6.48 7.99 -17.80
N MET A 78 -6.56 7.19 -16.73
CA MET A 78 -7.84 6.71 -16.19
C MET A 78 -8.71 7.86 -15.70
N LEU A 79 -8.13 8.82 -14.97
CA LEU A 79 -8.84 10.00 -14.49
C LEU A 79 -9.39 10.86 -15.63
N ALA A 80 -8.60 11.03 -16.70
CA ALA A 80 -8.99 11.81 -17.88
C ALA A 80 -10.08 11.13 -18.72
N SER A 81 -10.07 9.79 -18.83
CA SER A 81 -10.95 9.07 -19.75
C SER A 81 -12.21 8.50 -19.10
N PHE A 82 -12.13 8.03 -17.86
CA PHE A 82 -13.21 7.31 -17.17
C PHE A 82 -13.75 8.05 -15.95
N GLY A 83 -13.20 9.23 -15.66
CA GLY A 83 -13.61 10.08 -14.54
C GLY A 83 -13.05 9.61 -13.18
N PRO A 84 -13.28 10.41 -12.13
CA PRO A 84 -12.68 10.20 -10.81
C PRO A 84 -13.16 8.93 -10.13
N GLN A 85 -14.34 8.40 -10.51
CA GLN A 85 -14.90 7.24 -9.83
C GLN A 85 -14.13 5.95 -10.12
N MET A 86 -13.68 5.78 -11.36
CA MET A 86 -12.96 4.58 -11.79
C MET A 86 -11.51 4.57 -11.28
N ASP A 87 -10.86 5.73 -11.19
CA ASP A 87 -9.51 5.87 -10.64
C ASP A 87 -9.44 5.36 -9.19
N VAL A 88 -10.43 5.71 -8.36
CA VAL A 88 -10.45 5.24 -6.97
C VAL A 88 -10.76 3.76 -6.84
N VAL A 89 -11.63 3.19 -7.69
CA VAL A 89 -11.85 1.74 -7.73
C VAL A 89 -10.55 1.01 -8.09
N PHE A 90 -9.80 1.53 -9.07
CA PHE A 90 -8.49 0.98 -9.46
C PHE A 90 -7.48 1.00 -8.30
N PHE A 91 -7.33 2.14 -7.61
CA PHE A 91 -6.48 2.23 -6.42
C PHE A 91 -6.97 1.35 -5.26
N GLY A 92 -8.29 1.18 -5.10
CA GLY A 92 -8.89 0.28 -4.11
C GLY A 92 -8.53 -1.19 -4.35
N ILE A 93 -8.56 -1.64 -5.61
CA ILE A 93 -8.13 -2.99 -6.00
C ILE A 93 -6.65 -3.19 -5.70
N LEU A 94 -5.78 -2.24 -6.10
CA LEU A 94 -4.35 -2.30 -5.82
C LEU A 94 -4.05 -2.37 -4.31
N CYS A 95 -4.75 -1.59 -3.49
CA CYS A 95 -4.62 -1.65 -2.03
C CYS A 95 -5.05 -3.02 -1.47
N THR A 96 -6.09 -3.62 -2.04
CA THR A 96 -6.56 -4.94 -1.63
C THR A 96 -5.55 -6.03 -1.99
N VAL A 97 -4.93 -5.94 -3.17
CA VAL A 97 -3.82 -6.84 -3.56
C VAL A 97 -2.63 -6.70 -2.62
N SER A 98 -2.27 -5.47 -2.24
CA SER A 98 -1.19 -5.23 -1.27
C SER A 98 -1.49 -5.84 0.10
N LEU A 99 -2.75 -5.74 0.57
CA LEU A 99 -3.21 -6.41 1.79
C LEU A 99 -3.05 -7.93 1.71
N LEU A 100 -3.43 -8.54 0.59
CA LEU A 100 -3.26 -9.98 0.38
C LEU A 100 -1.78 -10.37 0.46
N PHE A 101 -0.89 -9.61 -0.18
CA PHE A 101 0.54 -9.85 -0.09
C PHE A 101 1.06 -9.76 1.35
N MET A 102 0.66 -8.76 2.13
CA MET A 102 1.06 -8.67 3.55
C MET A 102 0.57 -9.86 4.38
N VAL A 103 -0.67 -10.31 4.13
CA VAL A 103 -1.21 -11.50 4.80
C VAL A 103 -0.37 -12.73 4.41
N LEU A 104 -0.08 -12.92 3.12
CA LEU A 104 0.78 -14.01 2.66
C LEU A 104 2.19 -13.95 3.26
N THR A 105 2.80 -12.78 3.36
CA THR A 105 4.10 -12.58 4.01
C THR A 105 4.03 -13.00 5.48
N ARG A 106 3.01 -12.56 6.22
CA ARG A 106 2.79 -12.98 7.61
C ARG A 106 2.59 -14.49 7.73
N TRP A 107 1.91 -15.11 6.79
CA TRP A 107 1.72 -16.57 6.75
C TRP A 107 3.03 -17.32 6.48
N ALA A 108 3.91 -16.77 5.65
CA ALA A 108 5.22 -17.34 5.36
C ALA A 108 6.17 -17.31 6.57
N PHE A 109 6.15 -16.23 7.36
CA PHE A 109 6.95 -16.14 8.59
C PHE A 109 6.44 -17.03 9.74
N LEU A 110 5.20 -17.52 9.67
CA LEU A 110 4.57 -18.29 10.76
C LEU A 110 4.65 -19.82 10.56
N ASP A 111 5.47 -20.30 9.61
CA ASP A 111 5.67 -21.73 9.32
C ASP A 111 4.35 -22.52 9.22
N TYR A 112 3.32 -21.91 8.63
CA TYR A 112 2.00 -22.53 8.43
C TYR A 112 1.30 -23.00 9.73
N LYS A 113 1.62 -22.43 10.90
CA LYS A 113 0.92 -22.68 12.17
C LYS A 113 0.10 -21.46 12.59
N TRP A 114 -1.19 -21.49 12.28
CA TRP A 114 -2.13 -20.43 12.64
C TRP A 114 -2.22 -20.29 14.17
N SER A 115 -1.60 -19.24 14.72
CA SER A 115 -1.76 -18.82 16.12
C SER A 115 -2.34 -17.41 16.17
N TRP A 116 -3.52 -17.29 16.76
CA TRP A 116 -4.29 -16.04 16.89
C TRP A 116 -3.66 -15.01 17.83
N THR A 117 -2.51 -15.29 18.42
CA THR A 117 -1.89 -14.50 19.52
C THR A 117 -0.61 -13.75 19.17
N SER A 118 -0.09 -13.82 17.94
CA SER A 118 1.10 -13.04 17.56
C SER A 118 0.72 -11.65 17.03
N ILE A 119 0.51 -10.71 17.95
CA ILE A 119 0.54 -9.27 17.70
C ILE A 119 1.77 -8.75 18.44
N VAL A 120 2.91 -8.71 17.76
CA VAL A 120 4.01 -7.78 18.02
C VAL A 120 4.60 -7.41 16.67
#